data_AF-A0AAD7DUL5-F1
#
_entry.id   AF-A0AAD7DUL5-F1
#
_cell.length_a   1.000
_cell.length_b   1.000
_cell.length_c   1.000
_cell.angle_alpha   90.00
_cell.angle_beta   90.00
_cell.angle_gamma   90.00
#
_symmetry.space_group_name_H-M   'P 1'
#
loop_
_entity.id
_entity.type
_entity.pdbx_description
1 polymer ?
#
loop_
_entity_poly.entity_id
_entity_poly.type
_entity_poly.pdbx_seq_one_letter_code
_entity_poly.pdbx_strand_id
1 'polypeptide(L)' 'AIFDDPKPSKATTCMYKDLSRPQTSILTQLRSTHIGLNTFLYRFHLAPSPDCKHCLVPEIVSHYLLACTRFCHQR' A
#
# COMPACT_ATOMS: atom_id res chain seq x y z
N ALA A 1 11.71 -10.70 25.93
CA ALA A 1 11.63 -9.35 25.37
C ALA A 1 10.25 -8.81 25.71
N ILE A 2 10.16 -7.66 26.36
CA ILE A 2 8.88 -6.99 26.59
C ILE A 2 8.49 -6.40 25.23
N PHE A 3 7.46 -6.94 24.60
CA PHE A 3 6.82 -6.28 23.49
C PHE A 3 5.92 -5.21 24.10
N ASP A 4 6.45 -3.98 24.23
CA ASP A 4 5.58 -2.82 24.37
C ASP A 4 4.79 -2.76 23.06
N ASP A 5 3.55 -3.23 23.07
CA ASP A 5 2.60 -3.03 21.99
C ASP A 5 2.08 -1.59 22.08
N PRO A 6 2.62 -0.62 21.32
CA PRO A 6 2.13 0.74 21.39
C PRO A 6 0.67 0.75 20.96
N LYS A 7 -0.22 1.06 21.91
CA LYS A 7 -1.63 1.22 21.62
C LYS A 7 -1.78 2.26 20.51
N PRO A 8 -2.52 1.95 19.42
CA PRO A 8 -2.73 2.92 18.35
C PRO A 8 -3.40 4.18 18.92
N SER A 9 -2.94 5.34 18.47
CA SER A 9 -3.55 6.62 18.83
C SER A 9 -5.04 6.63 18.49
N LYS A 10 -5.85 7.36 19.27
CA LYS A 10 -7.29 7.52 19.04
C LYS A 10 -7.60 7.99 17.61
N ALA A 11 -6.72 8.82 17.04
CA ALA A 11 -6.82 9.28 15.66
C ALA A 11 -6.72 8.11 14.66
N THR A 12 -5.76 7.20 14.85
CA THR A 12 -5.60 6.01 14.02
C THR A 12 -6.83 5.11 14.11
N THR A 13 -7.36 4.85 15.32
CA THR A 13 -8.58 4.05 15.49
C THR A 13 -9.79 4.68 14.82
N CYS A 14 -9.92 6.01 14.86
CA CYS A 14 -11.00 6.74 14.19
C CYS A 14 -10.98 6.52 12.67
N MET A 15 -9.81 6.56 12.05
CA MET A 15 -9.66 6.38 10.59
C MET A 15 -10.12 5.02 10.09
N TYR A 16 -10.00 3.97 10.92
CA TYR A 16 -10.40 2.62 10.55
C TYR A 16 -11.80 2.23 11.05
N LYS A 17 -12.46 3.07 11.86
CA LYS A 17 -13.71 2.69 12.54
C LYS A 17 -14.84 2.40 11.54
N ASP A 18 -14.88 3.15 10.44
CA ASP A 18 -15.95 3.10 9.44
C ASP A 18 -15.58 2.20 8.24
N LEU A 19 -14.41 1.56 8.28
CA LEU A 19 -13.93 0.70 7.21
C LEU A 19 -14.21 -0.77 7.51
N SER A 20 -14.70 -1.49 6.50
CA SER A 20 -14.79 -2.96 6.60
C SER A 20 -13.40 -3.58 6.78
N ARG A 21 -13.35 -4.78 7.37
CA ARG A 21 -12.09 -5.55 7.51
C ARG A 21 -11.23 -5.59 6.23
N PRO A 22 -11.76 -5.89 5.03
CA PRO A 22 -10.93 -5.89 3.81
C PRO A 22 -10.39 -4.50 3.45
N GLN A 23 -11.19 -3.44 3.61
CA GLN A 23 -10.74 -2.06 3.34
C GLN A 23 -9.65 -1.62 4.33
N THR A 24 -9.81 -1.94 5.60
CA THR A 24 -8.81 -1.68 6.65
C THR A 24 -7.50 -2.38 6.37
N SER A 25 -7.55 -3.64 5.89
CA SER A 25 -6.35 -4.40 5.51
C SER A 25 -5.62 -3.72 4.35
N ILE A 26 -6.34 -3.37 3.28
CA ILE A 26 -5.78 -2.69 2.11
C ILE A 26 -5.18 -1.33 2.52
N LEU A 27 -5.89 -0.53 3.31
CA LEU A 27 -5.39 0.76 3.78
C LEU A 27 -4.14 0.61 4.65
N THR A 28 -4.09 -0.41 5.51
CA THR A 28 -2.90 -0.70 6.33
C THR A 28 -1.70 -1.04 5.44
N GLN A 29 -1.88 -1.90 4.43
CA GLN A 29 -0.84 -2.27 3.48
C GLN A 29 -0.36 -1.08 2.64
N LEU A 30 -1.28 -0.23 2.19
CA LEU A 30 -0.94 1.00 1.45
C LEU A 30 -0.10 1.95 2.30
N ARG A 31 -0.49 2.16 3.57
CA ARG A 31 0.23 3.06 4.48
C ARG A 31 1.62 2.56 4.88
N SER A 32 1.79 1.25 5.03
CA SER A 32 3.09 0.64 5.31
C SER A 32 3.92 0.41 4.05
N THR A 33 3.38 0.65 2.85
CA THR A 33 4.01 0.27 1.57
C THR A 33 4.25 -1.23 1.44
N HIS A 34 3.58 -2.06 2.24
CA HIS A 34 3.61 -3.53 2.17
C HIS A 34 2.47 -4.04 1.30
N ILE A 35 2.42 -3.57 0.06
CA ILE A 35 1.42 -3.94 -0.93
C ILE A 35 2.12 -4.52 -2.15
N GLY A 36 1.46 -5.45 -2.86
CA GLY A 36 1.99 -6.15 -4.03
C GLY A 36 2.17 -5.29 -5.29
N LEU A 37 2.79 -4.11 -5.16
CA LEU A 37 3.21 -3.28 -6.29
C LEU A 37 4.59 -3.72 -6.78
N ASN A 38 4.90 -3.49 -8.05
CA ASN A 38 6.14 -3.96 -8.67
C ASN A 38 7.39 -3.50 -7.92
N THR A 39 7.42 -2.26 -7.39
CA THR A 39 8.58 -1.79 -6.61
C THR A 39 8.78 -2.60 -5.32
N PHE A 40 7.69 -2.97 -4.62
CA PHE A 40 7.79 -3.82 -3.42
C PHE A 40 8.18 -5.25 -3.79
N LEU A 41 7.55 -5.82 -4.81
CA LEU A 41 7.83 -7.18 -5.27
C LEU A 41 9.26 -7.34 -5.82
N TYR A 42 9.78 -6.32 -6.51
CA TYR A 42 11.14 -6.32 -7.06
C TYR A 42 12.20 -6.39 -5.95
N ARG A 43 11.96 -5.75 -4.79
CA ARG A 43 12.86 -5.83 -3.62
C ARG A 43 13.04 -7.26 -3.09
N PHE A 44 12.05 -8.12 -3.30
CA PHE A 44 12.09 -9.53 -2.92
C PHE A 44 12.36 -10.46 -4.12
N HIS A 45 12.76 -9.91 -5.27
CA HIS A 45 12.99 -10.65 -6.51
C HIS A 45 11.74 -11.42 -7.01
N LEU A 46 10.54 -11.00 -6.61
CA LEU A 46 9.27 -11.60 -7.03
C LEU A 46 8.69 -10.96 -8.30
N ALA A 47 9.21 -9.80 -8.70
CA ALA A 47 8.88 -9.13 -9.95
C ALA A 47 10.15 -8.91 -10.80
N PRO A 48 10.05 -8.95 -12.14
CA PRO A 48 11.19 -8.79 -13.03
C PRO A 48 11.70 -7.34 -13.10
N SER A 49 10.83 -6.36 -12.89
CA SER A 49 11.19 -4.93 -12.85
C SER A 49 10.37 -4.20 -11.78
N PRO A 50 10.90 -3.09 -11.22
CA PRO A 50 10.16 -2.26 -10.26
C PRO A 50 9.14 -1.33 -10.92
N ASP A 51 9.18 -1.22 -12.25
CA ASP A 51 8.46 -0.21 -13.01
C ASP A 51 7.05 -0.63 -13.39
N CYS A 52 6.15 0.34 -13.49
CA CYS A 52 4.82 0.16 -14.03
C CYS A 52 4.93 -0.13 -15.53
N LYS A 53 4.29 -1.22 -15.99
CA LYS A 53 4.27 -1.61 -17.41
C LYS A 53 3.64 -0.58 -18.35
N HIS A 54 2.82 0.34 -17.83
CA HIS A 54 2.18 1.39 -18.63
C HIS A 54 2.93 2.72 -18.57
N CYS A 55 3.37 3.13 -17.37
CA CYS A 55 3.95 4.45 -17.18
C CYS A 55 5.49 4.47 -17.21
N LEU A 56 6.14 3.29 -17.25
CA LEU A 56 7.61 3.12 -17.27
C LEU A 56 8.34 3.88 -16.15
N VAL A 57 7.65 4.07 -15.03
CA VAL A 57 8.18 4.67 -13.81
C VAL A 57 7.99 3.70 -12.64
N PRO A 58 8.77 3.82 -11.55
CA PRO A 58 8.63 2.95 -10.39
C PRO A 58 7.19 2.88 -9.89
N GLU A 59 6.65 1.66 -9.79
CA GLU A 59 5.30 1.41 -9.31
C GLU A 59 5.26 1.48 -7.77
N ILE A 60 5.25 2.70 -7.24
CA ILE A 60 5.11 3.01 -5.81
C ILE A 60 3.66 3.37 -5.47
N VAL A 61 3.31 3.39 -4.17
CA VAL A 61 1.94 3.70 -3.70
C VAL A 61 1.44 5.06 -4.24
N SER A 62 2.29 6.09 -4.23
CA SER A 62 1.95 7.40 -4.78
C SER A 62 1.62 7.35 -6.27
N HIS A 63 2.40 6.57 -7.05
CA HIS A 63 2.12 6.36 -8.47
C HIS A 63 0.79 5.63 -8.63
N TYR A 64 0.59 4.51 -7.92
CA TYR A 64 -0.61 3.70 -7.98
C TYR A 64 -1.89 4.49 -7.68
N LEU A 65 -1.90 5.29 -6.60
CA LEU A 65 -3.10 6.02 -6.17
C LEU A 65 -3.34 7.30 -6.99
N LEU A 66 -2.27 8.04 -7.34
CA LEU A 66 -2.41 9.42 -7.82
C LEU A 66 -2.14 9.58 -9.32
N ALA A 67 -1.24 8.77 -9.90
CA ALA A 67 -0.68 9.04 -11.24
C ALA A 67 -0.90 7.93 -12.26
N CYS A 68 -1.14 6.69 -11.84
CA CYS A 68 -1.21 5.55 -12.75
C CYS A 68 -2.51 5.57 -13.56
N THR A 69 -2.39 5.74 -14.87
CA THR A 69 -3.54 5.74 -15.79
C THR A 69 -4.20 4.37 -15.88
N ARG A 70 -3.42 3.28 -15.73
CA ARG A 70 -3.92 1.89 -15.76
C ARG A 70 -4.98 1.64 -14.68
N PHE A 71 -4.78 2.19 -13.49
CA PHE A 71 -5.64 1.94 -12.34
C PHE A 71 -6.66 3.05 -12.09
N CYS A 72 -6.79 4.02 -13.01
CA CYS A 72 -7.61 5.20 -12.82
C CYS A 72 -9.08 4.89 -12.43
N HIS A 73 -9.64 3.80 -12.96
CA HIS A 73 -11.03 3.37 -12.76
C HIS A 73 -11.24 2.42 -11.57
N GLN A 74 -10.16 1.90 -10.98
CA GLN A 74 -10.21 0.86 -9.93
C GLN A 74 -9.89 1.41 -8.53
N ARG A 75 -9.73 2.75 -8.44
CA ARG A 75 -9.45 3.51 -7.22
C ARG A 75 -10.70 3.70 -6.38
#